data_AF-A0A229G822-F1
#
_entry.id   AF-A0A229G822-F1
#
_cell.length_a   1.000
_cell.length_b   1.000
_cell.length_c   1.000
_cell.angle_alpha   90.00
_cell.angle_beta   90.00
_cell.angle_gamma   90.00
#
_symmetry.space_group_name_H-M   'P 1'
#
loop_
_entity.id
_entity.type
_entity.pdbx_description
1 polymer ?
#
loop_
_entity_poly.entity_id
_entity_poly.type
_entity_poly.pdbx_seq_one_letter_code
_entity_poly.pdbx_strand_id
1 'polypeptide(L)'
;MVAVAREAVSEHGPDVPLGDIARRAGVGNATLYRHFPTRDALLVEVYSADVGTLGGAARADVKPAELFIMANAIATAAESAPEAGARLLDIAFSGITPR
;
A
#
# COMPACT_ATOMS: atom_id res chain seq x y z
N MET A 1 -9.14 -12.01 -4.24
CA MET A 1 -8.12 -11.81 -3.18
C MET A 1 -7.86 -10.33 -2.92
N VAL A 2 -7.39 -9.54 -3.90
CA VAL A 2 -7.05 -8.11 -3.71
C VAL A 2 -8.22 -7.28 -3.15
N ALA A 3 -9.44 -7.42 -3.67
CA ALA A 3 -10.60 -6.69 -3.14
C ALA A 3 -10.91 -7.01 -1.67
N VAL A 4 -10.81 -8.28 -1.27
CA VAL A 4 -11.01 -8.71 0.13
C VAL A 4 -9.86 -8.24 1.02
N ALA A 5 -8.63 -8.28 0.52
CA ALA A 5 -7.47 -7.74 1.21
C ALA A 5 -7.62 -6.23 1.43
N ARG A 6 -8.09 -5.48 0.43
CA ARG A 6 -8.37 -4.05 0.50
C ARG A 6 -9.39 -3.73 1.58
N GLU A 7 -10.50 -4.46 1.61
CA GLU A 7 -11.53 -4.31 2.64
C GLU A 7 -10.95 -4.58 4.03
N ALA A 8 -10.26 -5.71 4.21
CA ALA A 8 -9.65 -6.07 5.48
C ALA A 8 -8.61 -5.05 5.98
N VAL A 9 -7.76 -4.54 5.07
CA VAL A 9 -6.76 -3.50 5.35
C VAL A 9 -7.41 -2.17 5.69
N SER A 10 -8.50 -1.81 5.01
CA SER A 10 -9.24 -0.57 5.30
C SER A 10 -9.89 -0.60 6.69
N GLU A 11 -10.38 -1.77 7.12
CA GLU A 11 -11.02 -1.97 8.41
C GLU A 11 -10.03 -2.10 9.57
N HIS A 12 -8.92 -2.81 9.38
CA HIS A 12 -8.03 -3.27 10.46
C HIS A 12 -6.58 -2.78 10.32
N GLY A 13 -6.28 -1.98 9.30
CA GLY A 13 -4.93 -1.54 8.97
C GLY A 13 -4.10 -2.56 8.19
N PRO A 14 -2.89 -2.16 7.74
CA PRO A 14 -2.05 -2.97 6.85
C PRO A 14 -1.50 -4.24 7.50
N ASP A 15 -1.54 -4.35 8.82
CA ASP A 15 -0.99 -5.47 9.59
C ASP A 15 -1.95 -6.65 9.77
N VAL A 16 -3.20 -6.54 9.28
CA VAL A 16 -4.19 -7.63 9.35
C VAL A 16 -3.58 -8.98 8.91
N PRO A 17 -3.78 -10.09 9.65
CA PRO A 17 -3.12 -11.34 9.33
C PRO A 17 -3.45 -11.85 7.92
N LEU A 18 -2.43 -12.27 7.16
CA LEU A 18 -2.64 -12.84 5.81
C LEU A 18 -3.55 -14.08 5.84
N GLY A 19 -3.50 -14.86 6.92
CA GLY A 19 -4.41 -16.00 7.11
C GLY A 19 -5.87 -15.60 7.24
N ASP A 20 -6.16 -14.47 7.88
CA ASP A 20 -7.53 -13.94 7.95
C ASP A 20 -8.01 -13.44 6.60
N ILE A 21 -7.14 -12.79 5.82
CA ILE A 21 -7.45 -12.41 4.44
C ILE A 21 -7.72 -13.65 3.58
N ALA A 22 -6.88 -14.69 3.66
CA ALA A 22 -7.07 -15.94 2.93
C ALA A 22 -8.44 -16.57 3.26
N ARG A 23 -8.74 -16.68 4.55
CA ARG A 23 -10.01 -17.19 5.06
C ARG A 23 -11.21 -16.38 4.55
N ARG A 24 -11.18 -15.04 4.67
CA ARG A 24 -12.23 -14.16 4.15
C ARG A 24 -12.39 -14.27 2.63
N ALA A 25 -11.29 -14.47 1.91
CA ALA A 25 -11.29 -14.64 0.46
C ALA A 25 -11.69 -16.04 -0.01
N GLY A 26 -11.97 -16.98 0.91
CA GLY A 26 -12.34 -18.36 0.59
C GLY A 26 -11.21 -19.18 -0.05
N VAL A 27 -9.94 -18.80 0.18
CA VAL A 27 -8.78 -19.49 -0.38
C VAL A 27 -7.89 -20.07 0.72
N GLY A 28 -7.16 -21.14 0.40
CA GLY A 28 -6.14 -21.67 1.31
C GLY A 28 -4.90 -20.75 1.40
N ASN A 29 -4.20 -20.78 2.54
CA ASN A 29 -2.96 -20.01 2.75
C ASN A 29 -1.91 -20.29 1.67
N ALA A 30 -1.76 -21.55 1.25
CA ALA A 30 -0.83 -21.93 0.18
C ALA A 30 -1.17 -21.29 -1.17
N THR A 31 -2.46 -21.01 -1.43
CA THR A 31 -2.88 -20.27 -2.62
C THR A 31 -2.51 -18.81 -2.47
N LEU A 32 -2.84 -18.19 -1.34
CA LEU A 32 -2.50 -16.79 -1.09
C LEU A 32 -0.98 -16.55 -1.22
N TYR A 33 -0.14 -17.36 -0.56
CA TYR A 33 1.32 -17.20 -0.62
C TYR A 33 1.91 -17.46 -2.01
N ARG A 34 1.28 -18.31 -2.86
CA ARG A 34 1.71 -18.48 -4.25
C ARG A 34 1.46 -17.23 -5.09
N HIS A 35 0.38 -16.50 -4.82
CA HIS A 35 0.07 -15.25 -5.53
C HIS A 35 0.78 -14.04 -4.94
N PHE A 36 0.95 -14.02 -3.61
CA PHE A 36 1.56 -12.93 -2.86
C PHE A 36 2.60 -13.52 -1.90
N PRO A 37 3.85 -13.70 -2.37
CA PRO A 37 4.91 -14.32 -1.57
C PRO A 37 5.22 -13.56 -0.27
N THR A 38 4.95 -12.25 -0.26
CA THR A 38 5.16 -11.37 0.90
C THR A 38 3.91 -10.51 1.16
N ARG A 39 3.79 -9.99 2.38
CA ARG A 39 2.76 -9.00 2.74
C ARG A 39 2.86 -7.78 1.81
N ASP A 40 4.06 -7.27 1.59
CA ASP A 40 4.31 -6.11 0.72
C ASP A 40 3.82 -6.36 -0.71
N ALA A 41 4.02 -7.57 -1.25
CA ALA A 41 3.52 -7.92 -2.58
C ALA A 41 1.98 -7.84 -2.66
N LEU A 42 1.27 -8.23 -1.60
CA LEU A 42 -0.18 -8.05 -1.52
C LEU A 42 -0.57 -6.58 -1.37
N LEU A 43 0.11 -5.85 -0.49
CA LEU A 43 -0.19 -4.44 -0.23
C LEU A 43 0.04 -3.57 -1.47
N VAL A 44 1.11 -3.81 -2.23
CA VAL A 44 1.36 -3.12 -3.50
C VAL A 44 0.19 -3.29 -4.46
N GLU A 45 -0.38 -4.49 -4.60
CA GLU A 45 -1.53 -4.73 -5.47
C GLU A 45 -2.82 -4.08 -4.94
N VAL A 46 -3.02 -4.07 -3.62
CA VAL A 46 -4.13 -3.36 -2.96
C VAL A 46 -4.05 -1.85 -3.25
N TYR A 47 -2.89 -1.23 -3.03
CA TYR A 47 -2.70 0.20 -3.26
C TYR A 47 -2.64 0.57 -4.74
N SER A 48 -2.20 -0.34 -5.61
CA SER A 48 -2.25 -0.13 -7.07
C SER A 48 -3.68 0.09 -7.56
N ALA A 49 -4.64 -0.67 -7.00
CA ALA A 49 -6.06 -0.48 -7.29
C ALA A 49 -6.56 0.90 -6.84
N ASP A 50 -6.10 1.41 -5.70
CA ASP A 50 -6.47 2.74 -5.21
C ASP A 50 -5.82 3.87 -6.02
N VAL A 51 -4.54 3.74 -6.39
CA VAL A 51 -3.84 4.72 -7.24
C VAL A 51 -4.50 4.82 -8.61
N GLY A 52 -5.00 3.72 -9.17
CA GLY A 52 -5.79 3.73 -10.40
C GLY A 52 -7.07 4.59 -10.31
N THR A 53 -7.64 4.74 -9.10
CA THR A 53 -8.81 5.61 -8.88
C THR A 53 -8.48 7.10 -8.72
N LEU A 54 -7.22 7.44 -8.41
CA LEU A 54 -6.74 8.82 -8.27
C LEU A 54 -6.52 9.53 -9.62
N GLY A 55 -6.90 8.91 -10.74
CA GLY A 55 -7.24 9.64 -11.97
C GLY A 55 -6.12 10.49 -12.57
N GLY A 56 -4.87 10.00 -12.57
CA GLY A 56 -3.75 10.70 -13.22
C GLY A 56 -3.17 11.88 -12.44
N ALA A 57 -3.51 12.02 -11.15
CA ALA A 57 -2.89 13.02 -10.27
C ALA A 57 -1.38 12.79 -10.07
N ALA A 58 -0.88 11.59 -10.32
CA ALA A 58 0.54 11.25 -10.25
C ALA A 58 1.21 11.27 -11.65
N ARG A 59 2.51 11.58 -11.70
CA ARG A 59 3.34 11.50 -12.90
C ARG A 59 3.29 10.08 -13.48
N ALA A 60 3.24 9.99 -14.81
CA ALA A 60 3.05 8.72 -15.51
C ALA A 60 4.21 7.70 -15.35
N ASP A 61 5.39 8.16 -14.95
CA ASP A 61 6.57 7.32 -14.69
C ASP A 61 6.56 6.69 -13.29
N VAL A 62 5.72 7.17 -12.37
CA VAL A 62 5.68 6.72 -10.99
C VAL A 62 4.87 5.42 -10.87
N LYS A 63 5.50 4.38 -10.33
CA LYS A 63 4.86 3.08 -10.14
C LYS A 63 4.22 2.99 -8.74
N PRO A 64 3.08 2.28 -8.59
CA PRO A 64 2.47 2.07 -7.28
C PRO A 64 3.42 1.47 -6.23
N ALA A 65 4.33 0.58 -6.64
CA ALA A 65 5.33 0.00 -5.73
C ALA A 65 6.28 1.06 -5.17
N GLU A 66 6.66 2.07 -5.95
CA GLU A 66 7.53 3.15 -5.51
C GLU A 66 6.81 4.06 -4.51
N LEU A 67 5.51 4.32 -4.74
CA LEU A 67 4.66 5.03 -3.80
C LEU A 67 4.53 4.29 -2.47
N PHE A 68 4.34 2.97 -2.50
CA PHE A 68 4.28 2.15 -1.30
C PHE A 68 5.59 2.21 -0.51
N ILE A 69 6.73 2.03 -1.18
CA ILE A 69 8.06 2.13 -0.55
C ILE A 69 8.26 3.51 0.10
N MET A 70 7.92 4.57 -0.62
CA MET A 70 8.03 5.94 -0.11
C MET A 70 7.12 6.17 1.09
N ALA A 71 5.84 5.78 1.01
CA ALA A 71 4.90 5.92 2.11
C ALA A 71 5.35 5.16 3.36
N ASN A 72 5.84 3.92 3.20
CA ASN A 72 6.38 3.13 4.29
C ASN A 72 7.63 3.78 4.90
N ALA A 73 8.57 4.25 4.06
CA ALA A 73 9.77 4.94 4.54
C ALA A 73 9.44 6.22 5.31
N ILE A 74 8.42 6.98 4.87
CA ILE A 74 7.95 8.18 5.57
C ILE A 74 7.29 7.81 6.90
N ALA A 75 6.45 6.77 6.94
CA ALA A 75 5.82 6.30 8.16
C ALA A 75 6.87 5.87 9.19
N THR A 76 7.84 5.04 8.78
CA THR A 76 8.96 4.61 9.63
C THR A 76 9.81 5.80 10.11
N ALA A 77 10.11 6.77 9.22
CA ALA A 77 10.85 7.96 9.62
C ALA A 77 10.06 8.82 10.63
N ALA A 78 8.75 8.92 10.47
CA ALA A 78 7.88 9.68 11.35
C ALA A 78 7.79 9.10 12.76
N GLU A 79 8.01 7.78 12.94
CA GLU A 79 8.11 7.17 14.28
C GLU A 79 9.28 7.76 15.09
N SER A 80 10.39 8.07 14.42
CA SER A 80 11.59 8.64 15.06
C SER A 80 11.63 10.17 15.04
N ALA A 81 10.95 10.81 14.09
CA ALA A 81 10.89 12.26 13.92
C ALA A 81 9.49 12.71 13.43
N PRO A 82 8.50 12.81 14.34
CA PRO A 82 7.10 13.07 13.98
C PRO A 82 6.90 14.37 13.16
N GLU A 83 7.65 15.42 13.50
CA GLU A 83 7.62 16.70 12.77
C GLU A 83 8.18 16.62 11.35
N ALA A 84 8.98 15.59 11.04
CA ALA A 84 9.46 15.33 9.70
C ALA A 84 8.40 14.65 8.83
N GLY A 85 7.52 13.81 9.40
CA GLY A 85 6.52 13.04 8.65
C GLY A 85 5.64 13.91 7.75
N ALA A 86 5.05 14.98 8.31
CA ALA A 86 4.22 15.92 7.55
C ALA A 86 4.99 16.62 6.42
N ARG A 87 6.24 17.03 6.68
CA ARG A 87 7.10 17.65 5.65
C ARG A 87 7.49 16.67 4.55
N LEU A 88 7.81 15.43 4.90
CA LEU A 88 8.18 14.39 3.94
C LEU A 88 7.00 14.01 3.05
N LEU A 89 5.78 13.95 3.61
CA LEU A 89 4.56 13.76 2.82
C LEU A 89 4.37 14.90 1.82
N ASP A 90 4.51 16.16 2.23
CA ASP A 90 4.38 17.32 1.35
C ASP A 90 5.42 17.29 0.20
N ILE A 91 6.67 16.97 0.52
CA ILE A 91 7.74 16.79 -0.48
C ILE A 91 7.41 15.63 -1.43
N ALA A 92 6.94 14.52 -0.91
CA ALA A 92 6.53 13.36 -1.71
C ALA A 92 5.41 13.73 -2.68
N PHE A 93 4.33 14.34 -2.19
CA PHE A 93 3.18 14.74 -3.01
C PHE A 93 3.54 15.77 -4.09
N SER A 94 4.32 16.79 -3.73
CA SER A 94 4.82 17.77 -4.71
C SER A 94 5.78 17.16 -5.73
N GLY A 95 6.51 16.10 -5.37
CA GLY A 95 7.41 15.39 -6.27
C GLY A 95 6.70 14.43 -7.23
N ILE A 96 5.51 13.93 -6.91
CA ILE A 96 4.77 12.97 -7.73
C ILE A 96 3.65 13.60 -8.56
N THR A 97 3.28 14.85 -8.34
CA THR A 97 2.22 15.53 -9.11
C THR A 97 2.79 16.17 -10.39
N PRO A 98 2.10 16.10 -11.55
CA PRO A 98 2.45 16.87 -12.73
C PRO A 98 2.38 18.38 -12.41
N ARG A 99 3.37 19.15 -12.89
CA ARG A 99 3.36 20.63 -12.80
C ARG A 99 2.48 21.26 -13.86
#